data_AF-A0A937Y662-F1
#
_entry.id   AF-A0A937Y662-F1
#
_cell.length_a   1.000
_cell.length_b   1.000
_cell.length_c   1.000
_cell.angle_alpha   90.00
_cell.angle_beta   90.00
_cell.angle_gamma   90.00
#
_symmetry.space_group_name_H-M   'P 1'
#
loop_
_entity.id
_entity.type
_entity.pdbx_description
1 polymer ?
#
loop_
_entity_poly.entity_id
_entity_poly.type
_entity_poly.pdbx_seq_one_letter_code
_entity_poly.pdbx_strand_id
1 'polypeptide(L)'
;MKLIVGLGNPGRKYEDTRHNAGYWVVERFAAETRTVLRKEAKFQALVGRHESSGAWLLLPETFMNTSGRPVQLLASFFRIAPSEIIVVHDELDFPPGVARIKQGGGIAGHNGLKDISARLGSHDYWRLRIGVGHPGDKNAVTDYVLHKPTQDERAAIDGAIGRALEALPLVLGGDTQGAMLKLHTGPEPVAAERPVKPEPARPPRAEAVEKKKPRQAERPEKPDKAGKPGRAGKAEPEEKTAKPEKAGILGSLLKRLLPEQDPARKK
;
A
#
# COMPACT_ATOMS: atom_id res chain seq x y z
N MET A 1 -18.90 -3.18 11.10
CA MET A 1 -17.71 -3.93 10.62
C MET A 1 -17.68 -5.32 11.27
N LYS A 2 -17.15 -6.39 10.62
CA LYS A 2 -17.13 -7.75 11.21
C LYS A 2 -15.73 -8.31 11.51
N LEU A 3 -14.68 -7.82 10.85
CA LEU A 3 -13.30 -8.28 11.04
C LEU A 3 -12.33 -7.10 11.08
N ILE A 4 -11.49 -7.03 12.12
CA ILE A 4 -10.31 -6.17 12.19
C ILE A 4 -9.08 -7.07 12.05
N VAL A 5 -8.20 -6.76 11.09
CA VAL A 5 -6.94 -7.47 10.85
C VAL A 5 -5.78 -6.53 11.19
N GLY A 6 -4.89 -6.93 12.09
CA GLY A 6 -3.63 -6.21 12.33
C GLY A 6 -2.49 -6.85 11.55
N LEU A 7 -1.79 -6.09 10.71
CA LEU A 7 -0.62 -6.59 9.98
C LEU A 7 0.68 -6.41 10.77
N GLY A 8 1.57 -7.40 10.62
CA GLY A 8 2.87 -7.49 11.27
C GLY A 8 3.55 -8.82 10.93
N ASN A 9 4.80 -8.98 11.36
CA ASN A 9 5.51 -10.25 11.34
C ASN A 9 5.57 -10.86 12.76
N PRO A 10 5.41 -12.18 12.91
CA PRO A 10 5.45 -12.84 14.21
C PRO A 10 6.87 -13.02 14.76
N GLY A 11 7.01 -12.88 16.08
CA GLY A 11 8.22 -13.23 16.84
C GLY A 11 9.11 -12.04 17.24
N ARG A 12 9.84 -12.21 18.36
CA ARG A 12 10.56 -11.17 19.12
C ARG A 12 11.40 -10.16 18.32
N LYS A 13 12.03 -10.58 17.22
CA LYS A 13 12.82 -9.66 16.38
C LYS A 13 11.99 -8.61 15.64
N TYR A 14 10.67 -8.80 15.49
CA TYR A 14 9.77 -7.91 14.76
C TYR A 14 8.83 -7.10 15.67
N GLU A 15 8.70 -7.46 16.95
CA GLU A 15 7.72 -6.88 17.90
C GLU A 15 7.73 -5.35 17.93
N ASP A 16 8.91 -4.71 17.85
CA ASP A 16 9.08 -3.25 17.86
C ASP A 16 9.38 -2.63 16.48
N THR A 17 9.24 -3.37 15.38
CA THR A 17 9.55 -2.85 14.03
C THR A 17 8.39 -2.06 13.45
N ARG A 18 8.65 -1.02 12.63
CA ARG A 18 7.59 -0.18 12.02
C ARG A 18 6.54 -1.02 11.29
N HIS A 19 6.93 -2.13 10.66
CA HIS A 19 6.03 -3.05 9.96
C HIS A 19 5.02 -3.79 10.84
N ASN A 20 5.15 -3.71 12.17
CA ASN A 20 4.20 -4.27 13.15
C ASN A 20 3.20 -3.22 13.69
N ALA A 21 3.12 -2.01 13.11
CA ALA A 21 2.14 -0.99 13.52
C ALA A 21 0.68 -1.49 13.48
N GLY A 22 0.35 -2.41 12.56
CA GLY A 22 -0.97 -3.04 12.50
C GLY A 22 -1.25 -3.96 13.69
N TYR A 23 -0.26 -4.73 14.16
CA TYR A 23 -0.35 -5.49 15.41
C TYR A 23 -0.57 -4.55 16.60
N TRP A 24 0.24 -3.49 16.76
CA TRP A 24 0.18 -2.60 17.92
C TRP A 24 -1.20 -1.98 18.13
N VAL A 25 -1.89 -1.59 17.05
CA VAL A 25 -3.28 -1.10 17.12
C VAL A 25 -4.22 -2.18 17.63
N VAL A 26 -4.18 -3.38 17.04
CA VAL A 26 -5.15 -4.45 17.35
C VAL A 26 -4.90 -5.06 18.72
N GLU A 27 -3.64 -5.16 19.16
CA GLU A 27 -3.27 -5.59 20.51
C GLU A 27 -3.73 -4.58 21.58
N ARG A 28 -3.55 -3.27 21.36
CA ARG A 28 -4.07 -2.24 22.27
C ARG A 28 -5.59 -2.20 22.29
N PHE A 29 -6.23 -2.28 21.13
CA PHE A 29 -7.69 -2.37 21.04
C PHE A 29 -8.22 -3.59 21.81
N ALA A 30 -7.55 -4.74 21.67
CA ALA A 30 -7.89 -5.95 22.41
C ALA A 30 -7.71 -5.76 23.93
N ALA A 31 -6.63 -5.12 24.37
CA ALA A 31 -6.37 -4.85 25.78
C ALA A 31 -7.39 -3.88 26.40
N GLU A 32 -7.66 -2.74 25.75
CA GLU A 32 -8.63 -1.73 26.22
C GLU A 32 -10.06 -2.29 26.31
N THR A 33 -10.45 -3.10 25.32
CA THR A 33 -11.78 -3.75 25.28
C THR A 33 -11.84 -5.08 26.05
N ARG A 34 -10.73 -5.50 26.69
CA ARG A 34 -10.59 -6.79 27.39
C ARG A 34 -10.87 -8.01 26.50
N THR A 35 -10.72 -7.87 25.19
CA THR A 35 -10.85 -8.96 24.22
C THR A 35 -9.65 -9.89 24.31
N VAL A 36 -9.86 -11.14 24.73
CA VAL A 36 -8.77 -12.14 24.78
C VAL A 36 -8.42 -12.63 23.37
N LEU A 37 -7.17 -12.42 22.97
CA LEU A 37 -6.58 -13.01 21.76
C LEU A 37 -6.04 -14.42 22.09
N ARG A 38 -6.40 -15.42 21.30
CA ARG A 38 -5.97 -16.82 21.44
C ARG A 38 -5.36 -17.35 20.16
N LYS A 39 -4.36 -18.23 20.28
CA LYS A 39 -3.72 -18.88 19.14
C LYS A 39 -4.63 -19.93 18.51
N GLU A 40 -5.04 -19.68 17.27
CA GLU A 40 -5.94 -20.56 16.51
C GLU A 40 -5.19 -21.15 15.31
N ALA A 41 -4.66 -22.37 15.48
CA ALA A 41 -3.86 -23.05 14.45
C ALA A 41 -4.61 -23.20 13.11
N LYS A 42 -5.94 -23.37 13.16
CA LYS A 42 -6.84 -23.43 11.99
C LYS A 42 -6.79 -22.17 11.13
N PHE A 43 -6.63 -21.00 11.76
CA PHE A 43 -6.56 -19.70 11.09
C PHE A 43 -5.12 -19.20 10.93
N GLN A 44 -4.14 -19.91 11.49
CA GLN A 44 -2.71 -19.53 11.49
C GLN A 44 -2.50 -18.12 12.06
N ALA A 45 -3.15 -17.83 13.19
CA ALA A 45 -3.25 -16.48 13.74
C ALA A 45 -3.59 -16.46 15.23
N LEU A 46 -3.35 -15.32 15.88
CA LEU A 46 -4.07 -14.97 17.10
C LEU A 46 -5.45 -14.41 16.72
N VAL A 47 -6.49 -14.90 17.37
CA VAL A 47 -7.89 -14.54 17.10
C VAL A 47 -8.58 -14.16 18.39
N GLY A 48 -9.37 -13.09 18.37
CA GLY A 48 -10.22 -12.66 19.47
C GLY A 48 -11.61 -12.29 18.98
N ARG A 49 -12.59 -12.29 19.89
CA ARG A 49 -13.97 -11.87 19.60
C ARG A 49 -14.31 -10.67 20.47
N HIS A 50 -14.38 -9.49 19.87
CA HIS A 50 -14.82 -8.29 20.57
C HIS A 50 -16.31 -8.43 20.88
N GLU A 51 -16.62 -8.50 22.18
CA GLU A 51 -17.95 -8.87 22.69
C GLU A 51 -19.01 -7.85 22.28
N SER A 52 -18.79 -6.56 22.58
CA SER A 52 -19.77 -5.49 22.37
C SER A 52 -20.24 -5.35 20.91
N SER A 53 -19.34 -5.49 19.93
CA SER A 53 -19.69 -5.31 18.51
C SER A 53 -19.89 -6.63 17.75
N GLY A 54 -19.60 -7.77 18.36
CA GLY A 54 -19.50 -9.04 17.63
C GLY A 54 -18.56 -8.96 16.42
N ALA A 55 -17.37 -8.37 16.60
CA ALA A 55 -16.33 -8.35 15.56
C ALA A 55 -15.19 -9.31 15.91
N TRP A 56 -14.60 -9.93 14.89
CA TRP A 56 -13.37 -10.71 15.04
C TRP A 56 -12.15 -9.78 15.01
N LEU A 57 -11.19 -10.04 15.88
CA LEU A 57 -9.83 -9.51 15.82
C LEU A 57 -8.91 -10.60 15.29
N LEU A 58 -8.00 -10.27 14.39
CA LEU A 58 -7.09 -11.22 13.74
C LEU A 58 -5.67 -10.64 13.64
N LEU A 59 -4.70 -11.34 14.19
CA LEU A 59 -3.26 -11.10 14.00
C LEU A 59 -2.65 -12.31 13.27
N PRO A 60 -2.45 -12.24 11.94
CA PRO A 60 -1.86 -13.32 11.14
C PRO A 60 -0.48 -13.75 11.68
N GLU A 61 -0.34 -14.98 12.20
CA GLU A 61 0.95 -15.54 12.65
C GLU A 61 1.76 -16.13 11.48
N THR A 62 1.68 -15.47 10.32
CA THR A 62 2.43 -15.78 9.11
C THR A 62 3.34 -14.59 8.76
N PHE A 63 4.37 -14.80 7.94
CA PHE A 63 5.17 -13.68 7.45
C PHE A 63 4.31 -12.75 6.58
N MET A 64 4.63 -11.46 6.57
CA MET A 64 3.82 -10.40 5.97
C MET A 64 3.38 -10.68 4.52
N ASN A 65 4.27 -11.26 3.71
CA ASN A 65 3.98 -11.64 2.31
C ASN A 65 2.96 -12.79 2.15
N THR A 66 2.47 -13.34 3.26
CA THR A 66 1.50 -14.46 3.34
C THR A 66 0.35 -14.18 4.32
N SER A 67 0.13 -12.92 4.70
CA SER A 67 -0.95 -12.52 5.64
C SER A 67 -2.36 -12.69 5.07
N GLY A 68 -2.52 -12.76 3.75
CA GLY A 68 -3.81 -12.98 3.09
C GLY A 68 -4.36 -14.39 3.31
N ARG A 69 -3.51 -15.38 3.59
CA ARG A 69 -3.96 -16.75 3.87
C ARG A 69 -4.76 -16.84 5.19
N PRO A 70 -4.26 -16.36 6.35
CA PRO A 70 -5.05 -16.23 7.58
C PRO A 70 -6.36 -15.45 7.41
N VAL A 71 -6.31 -14.30 6.72
CA VAL A 71 -7.48 -13.45 6.48
C VAL A 71 -8.55 -14.20 5.68
N GLN A 72 -8.17 -14.88 4.59
CA GLN A 72 -9.07 -15.72 3.79
C GLN A 72 -9.67 -16.85 4.62
N LEU A 73 -8.86 -17.57 5.42
CA LEU A 73 -9.33 -18.70 6.22
C LEU A 73 -10.43 -18.29 7.22
N LEU A 74 -10.23 -17.18 7.94
CA LEU A 74 -11.24 -16.68 8.87
C LEU A 74 -12.46 -16.11 8.13
N ALA A 75 -12.24 -15.26 7.12
CA ALA A 75 -13.32 -14.62 6.39
C ALA A 75 -14.25 -15.62 5.69
N SER A 76 -13.70 -16.64 5.01
CA SER A 76 -14.50 -17.70 4.39
C SER A 76 -15.23 -18.57 5.42
N PHE A 77 -14.61 -18.89 6.55
CA PHE A 77 -15.25 -19.73 7.58
C PHE A 77 -16.46 -19.03 8.22
N PHE A 78 -16.36 -17.73 8.52
CA PHE A 78 -17.44 -16.93 9.11
C PHE A 78 -18.30 -16.17 8.10
N ARG A 79 -18.11 -16.40 6.79
CA ARG A 79 -18.84 -15.75 5.67
C ARG A 79 -18.82 -14.21 5.76
N ILE A 80 -17.64 -13.65 6.00
CA ILE A 80 -17.39 -12.21 6.10
C ILE A 80 -17.06 -11.69 4.70
N ALA A 81 -17.82 -10.71 4.19
CA ALA A 81 -17.54 -10.11 2.89
C ALA A 81 -16.35 -9.12 2.98
N PRO A 82 -15.58 -8.87 1.90
CA PRO A 82 -14.45 -7.94 1.93
C PRO A 82 -14.79 -6.55 2.47
N SER A 83 -15.97 -6.01 2.15
CA SER A 83 -16.47 -4.72 2.65
C SER A 83 -16.73 -4.69 4.17
N GLU A 84 -16.76 -5.85 4.83
CA GLU A 84 -16.92 -6.02 6.27
C GLU A 84 -15.58 -6.29 7.01
N ILE A 85 -14.46 -6.14 6.30
CA ILE A 85 -13.10 -6.26 6.80
C ILE A 85 -12.44 -4.87 6.86
N ILE A 86 -11.76 -4.56 7.97
CA ILE A 86 -10.78 -3.47 8.05
C ILE A 86 -9.39 -4.01 8.34
N VAL A 87 -8.41 -3.63 7.53
CA VAL A 87 -7.01 -4.03 7.64
C VAL A 87 -6.19 -2.85 8.16
N VAL A 88 -5.51 -3.05 9.28
CA VAL A 88 -4.62 -2.07 9.92
C VAL A 88 -3.18 -2.37 9.51
N HIS A 89 -2.48 -1.37 8.99
CA HIS A 89 -1.13 -1.54 8.46
C HIS A 89 -0.28 -0.27 8.59
N ASP A 90 1.03 -0.43 8.49
CA ASP A 90 1.98 0.68 8.38
C ASP A 90 1.90 1.35 7.00
N GLU A 91 2.11 2.66 6.99
CA GLU A 91 1.97 3.51 5.81
C GLU A 91 3.19 4.42 5.65
N LEU A 92 3.85 4.30 4.50
CA LEU A 92 5.07 5.03 4.17
C LEU A 92 4.76 6.42 3.61
N ASP A 93 3.63 6.58 2.91
CA ASP A 93 3.19 7.87 2.36
C ASP A 93 2.93 8.94 3.44
N PHE A 94 2.77 8.50 4.69
CA PHE A 94 2.37 9.33 5.83
C PHE A 94 3.48 9.42 6.87
N PRO A 95 3.80 10.62 7.38
CA PRO A 95 4.75 10.76 8.47
C PRO A 95 4.19 10.14 9.78
N PRO A 96 5.07 9.76 10.71
CA PRO A 96 4.70 9.43 12.09
C PRO A 96 3.75 10.47 12.68
N GLY A 97 2.71 10.02 13.38
CA GLY A 97 1.67 10.89 13.92
C GLY A 97 0.42 11.04 13.06
N VAL A 98 0.42 10.60 11.79
CA VAL A 98 -0.79 10.56 10.96
C VAL A 98 -1.44 9.17 11.01
N ALA A 99 -2.76 9.13 11.15
CA ALA A 99 -3.56 7.94 10.84
C ALA A 99 -4.76 8.33 9.96
N ARG A 100 -5.15 7.49 9.01
CA ARG A 100 -6.32 7.72 8.14
C ARG A 100 -7.05 6.41 7.84
N ILE A 101 -8.37 6.43 7.93
CA ILE A 101 -9.23 5.36 7.40
C ILE A 101 -9.57 5.64 5.93
N LYS A 102 -9.55 4.61 5.08
CA LYS A 102 -9.98 4.65 3.67
C LYS A 102 -10.59 3.31 3.26
N GLN A 103 -11.66 3.32 2.46
CA GLN A 103 -12.12 2.12 1.76
C GLN A 103 -11.38 1.97 0.42
N GLY A 104 -10.82 0.77 0.19
CA GLY A 104 -10.17 0.36 -1.05
C GLY A 104 -9.09 1.26 -1.63
N GLY A 105 -8.76 1.02 -2.90
CA GLY A 105 -7.66 1.66 -3.62
C GLY A 105 -6.37 0.82 -3.69
N GLY A 106 -5.30 1.41 -4.22
CA GLY A 106 -4.01 0.72 -4.44
C GLY A 106 -3.32 0.22 -3.17
N ILE A 107 -2.39 -0.72 -3.33
CA ILE A 107 -1.68 -1.42 -2.23
C ILE A 107 -0.34 -0.79 -1.83
N ALA A 108 0.08 0.31 -2.47
CA ALA A 108 1.31 1.07 -2.19
C ALA A 108 2.62 0.24 -2.08
N GLY A 109 2.69 -0.93 -2.74
CA GLY A 109 3.84 -1.85 -2.63
C GLY A 109 3.88 -2.70 -1.36
N HIS A 110 2.94 -2.53 -0.42
CA HIS A 110 2.87 -3.27 0.83
C HIS A 110 2.52 -4.75 0.60
N ASN A 111 3.45 -5.66 0.91
CA ASN A 111 3.32 -7.09 0.59
C ASN A 111 2.14 -7.79 1.30
N GLY A 112 1.79 -7.39 2.53
CA GLY A 112 0.60 -7.91 3.22
C GLY A 112 -0.72 -7.57 2.52
N LEU A 113 -0.93 -6.30 2.15
CA LEU A 113 -2.07 -5.87 1.34
C LEU A 113 -2.11 -6.57 -0.04
N LYS A 114 -0.93 -6.82 -0.64
CA LYS A 114 -0.81 -7.57 -1.90
C LYS A 114 -1.40 -8.98 -1.79
N ASP A 115 -0.96 -9.78 -0.80
CA ASP A 115 -1.48 -11.14 -0.61
C ASP A 115 -2.94 -11.12 -0.13
N ILE A 116 -3.35 -10.19 0.74
CA ILE A 116 -4.77 -10.05 1.14
C ILE A 116 -5.67 -9.80 -0.07
N SER A 117 -5.35 -8.83 -0.93
CA SER A 117 -6.13 -8.57 -2.14
C SER A 117 -6.15 -9.76 -3.10
N ALA A 118 -5.02 -10.46 -3.27
CA ALA A 118 -4.95 -11.65 -4.11
C ALA A 118 -5.79 -12.82 -3.55
N ARG A 119 -5.85 -12.98 -2.22
CA ARG A 119 -6.57 -14.08 -1.54
C ARG A 119 -8.07 -13.80 -1.37
N LEU A 120 -8.46 -12.54 -1.22
CA LEU A 120 -9.87 -12.13 -1.19
C LEU A 120 -10.47 -11.93 -2.59
N GLY A 121 -9.64 -11.78 -3.63
CA GLY A 121 -10.10 -11.48 -4.99
C GLY A 121 -10.73 -10.09 -5.14
N SER A 122 -10.47 -9.17 -4.20
CA SER A 122 -11.07 -7.84 -4.13
C SER A 122 -10.15 -6.85 -3.42
N HIS A 123 -10.32 -5.57 -3.74
CA HIS A 123 -9.68 -4.45 -3.03
C HIS A 123 -10.67 -3.70 -2.12
N ASP A 124 -11.93 -4.14 -2.03
CA ASP A 124 -13.06 -3.36 -1.49
C ASP A 124 -13.21 -3.44 0.04
N TYR A 125 -12.11 -3.79 0.72
CA TYR A 125 -11.98 -3.77 2.16
C TYR A 125 -11.53 -2.39 2.67
N TRP A 126 -11.80 -2.13 3.94
CA TRP A 126 -11.40 -0.92 4.63
C TRP A 126 -9.95 -1.02 5.09
N ARG A 127 -9.28 0.11 5.19
CA ARG A 127 -7.89 0.19 5.64
C ARG A 127 -7.72 1.31 6.65
N LEU A 128 -7.09 0.99 7.77
CA LEU A 128 -6.59 1.95 8.75
C LEU A 128 -5.08 2.07 8.54
N ARG A 129 -4.68 3.17 7.92
CA ARG A 129 -3.29 3.48 7.54
C ARG A 129 -2.63 4.18 8.73
N ILE A 130 -1.58 3.61 9.31
CA ILE A 130 -0.79 4.22 10.39
C ILE A 130 0.52 4.73 9.80
N GLY A 131 0.72 6.05 9.79
CA GLY A 131 1.93 6.67 9.23
C GLY A 131 3.17 6.28 10.01
N VAL A 132 4.18 5.77 9.30
CA VAL A 132 5.49 5.40 9.86
C VAL A 132 6.66 6.14 9.19
N GLY A 133 6.39 6.97 8.18
CA GLY A 133 7.40 7.72 7.42
C GLY A 133 8.02 6.93 6.26
N HIS A 134 8.82 7.61 5.43
CA HIS A 134 9.55 7.01 4.30
C HIS A 134 11.03 7.39 4.37
N PRO A 135 11.98 6.46 4.14
CA PRO A 135 13.43 6.71 4.22
C PRO A 135 14.01 7.56 3.07
N GLY A 136 13.18 8.31 2.33
CA GLY A 136 13.57 9.06 1.13
C GLY A 136 13.94 8.22 -0.12
N ASP A 137 14.65 7.11 0.04
CA ASP A 137 14.99 6.16 -1.05
C ASP A 137 14.08 4.93 -1.04
N LYS A 138 13.62 4.50 -2.21
CA LYS A 138 12.83 3.27 -2.41
C LYS A 138 13.63 2.02 -2.08
N ASN A 139 14.94 2.01 -2.32
CA ASN A 139 15.79 0.83 -2.05
C ASN A 139 15.92 0.54 -0.56
N ALA A 140 15.86 1.59 0.29
CA ALA A 140 15.96 1.48 1.73
C ALA A 140 14.65 1.09 2.44
N VAL A 141 13.53 1.00 1.71
CA VAL A 141 12.18 0.77 2.30
C VAL A 141 12.11 -0.55 3.05
N THR A 142 12.61 -1.64 2.48
CA THR A 142 12.56 -2.99 3.07
C THR A 142 13.24 -3.01 4.44
N ASP A 143 14.41 -2.39 4.54
CA ASP A 143 15.15 -2.35 5.81
C ASP A 143 14.50 -1.36 6.79
N TYR A 144 14.04 -0.19 6.32
CA TYR A 144 13.40 0.82 7.17
C TYR A 144 12.17 0.30 7.92
N VAL A 145 11.28 -0.44 7.25
CA VAL A 145 10.09 -1.01 7.91
C VAL A 145 10.45 -2.11 8.91
N LEU A 146 11.55 -2.83 8.68
CA LEU A 146 12.05 -3.90 9.56
C LEU A 146 12.95 -3.40 10.70
N HIS A 147 13.15 -2.08 10.83
CA HIS A 147 13.82 -1.47 11.97
C HIS A 147 12.82 -0.84 12.95
N LYS A 148 13.27 -0.64 14.20
CA LYS A 148 12.51 0.11 15.21
C LYS A 148 12.41 1.60 14.81
N PRO A 149 11.28 2.27 15.09
CA PRO A 149 11.21 3.73 15.05
C PRO A 149 12.15 4.37 16.06
N THR A 150 12.55 5.63 15.83
CA THR A 150 13.19 6.45 16.89
C THR A 150 12.20 6.70 18.02
N GLN A 151 12.67 7.23 19.16
CA GLN A 151 11.79 7.53 20.30
C GLN A 151 10.69 8.54 19.93
N ASP A 152 11.03 9.58 19.16
CA ASP A 152 10.07 10.61 18.74
C ASP A 152 9.08 10.09 17.68
N GLU A 153 9.58 9.32 16.70
CA GLU A 153 8.72 8.63 15.73
C GLU A 153 7.75 7.67 16.46
N ARG A 154 8.24 6.92 17.46
CA ARG A 154 7.43 6.00 18.27
C ARG A 154 6.35 6.73 19.06
N ALA A 155 6.69 7.83 19.72
CA ALA A 155 5.73 8.66 20.46
C ALA A 155 4.66 9.24 19.52
N ALA A 156 5.04 9.70 18.33
CA ALA A 156 4.10 10.19 17.32
C ALA A 156 3.19 9.06 16.81
N ILE A 157 3.73 7.89 16.48
CA ILE A 157 2.95 6.69 16.10
C ILE A 157 1.98 6.32 17.23
N ASP A 158 2.44 6.27 18.48
CA ASP A 158 1.61 5.92 19.64
C ASP A 158 0.44 6.91 19.83
N GLY A 159 0.66 8.20 19.60
CA GLY A 159 -0.40 9.21 19.57
C GLY A 159 -1.38 9.04 18.41
N ALA A 160 -0.93 8.57 17.24
CA ALA A 160 -1.80 8.25 16.10
C ALA A 160 -2.62 6.98 16.36
N ILE A 161 -2.02 5.99 17.03
CA ILE A 161 -2.70 4.76 17.49
C ILE A 161 -3.82 5.13 18.47
N GLY A 162 -3.57 5.98 19.48
CA GLY A 162 -4.60 6.42 20.43
C GLY A 162 -5.85 6.99 19.74
N ARG A 163 -5.67 7.90 18.78
CA ARG A 163 -6.80 8.46 18.00
C ARG A 163 -7.48 7.42 17.11
N ALA A 164 -6.74 6.41 16.63
CA ALA A 164 -7.31 5.31 15.87
C ALA A 164 -8.16 4.37 16.76
N LEU A 165 -7.72 4.09 17.99
CA LEU A 165 -8.49 3.33 18.98
C LEU A 165 -9.82 4.02 19.32
N GLU A 166 -9.81 5.35 19.43
CA GLU A 166 -11.03 6.15 19.57
C GLU A 166 -11.98 6.12 18.35
N ALA A 167 -11.48 5.82 17.16
CA ALA A 167 -12.26 5.77 15.92
C ALA A 167 -12.78 4.37 15.57
N LEU A 168 -12.09 3.31 16.02
CA LEU A 168 -12.47 1.92 15.76
C LEU A 168 -13.89 1.55 16.24
N PRO A 169 -14.38 1.97 17.43
CA PRO A 169 -15.75 1.74 17.85
C PRO A 169 -16.81 2.27 16.86
N LEU A 170 -16.57 3.43 16.24
CA LEU A 170 -17.46 4.00 15.23
C LEU A 170 -17.48 3.13 13.95
N VAL A 171 -16.30 2.70 13.48
CA VAL A 171 -16.18 1.75 12.35
C VAL A 171 -16.90 0.42 12.65
N LEU A 172 -16.77 -0.08 13.88
CA LEU A 172 -17.42 -1.30 14.33
C LEU A 172 -18.94 -1.16 14.33
N GLY A 173 -19.47 -0.07 14.89
CA GLY A 173 -20.88 0.30 14.86
C GLY A 173 -21.46 0.66 13.48
N GLY A 174 -20.60 0.83 12.47
CA GLY A 174 -20.99 1.10 11.08
C GLY A 174 -20.92 2.58 10.67
N ASP A 175 -20.65 3.48 11.60
CA ASP A 175 -20.41 4.90 11.32
C ASP A 175 -18.98 5.12 10.81
N THR A 176 -18.74 4.75 9.56
CA THR A 176 -17.45 4.93 8.90
C THR A 176 -17.15 6.40 8.56
N GLN A 177 -18.19 7.22 8.39
CA GLN A 177 -18.04 8.66 8.09
C GLN A 177 -17.65 9.46 9.33
N GLY A 178 -18.30 9.23 10.48
CA GLY A 178 -17.90 9.80 11.76
C GLY A 178 -16.52 9.29 12.21
N ALA A 179 -16.20 8.01 11.97
CA ALA A 179 -14.85 7.48 12.20
C ALA A 179 -13.79 8.18 11.34
N MET A 180 -14.08 8.43 10.05
CA MET A 180 -13.21 9.23 9.18
C MET A 180 -13.08 10.65 9.72
N LEU A 181 -14.18 11.38 9.92
CA LEU A 181 -14.17 12.75 10.42
C LEU A 181 -13.33 12.87 11.70
N LYS A 182 -13.62 12.06 12.72
CA LYS A 182 -12.91 12.08 14.01
C LYS A 182 -11.40 11.83 13.87
N LEU A 183 -11.00 10.84 13.08
CA LEU A 183 -9.58 10.50 12.92
C LEU A 183 -8.84 11.51 12.04
N HIS A 184 -9.52 12.08 11.05
CA HIS A 184 -8.94 12.93 10.01
C HIS A 184 -8.78 14.40 10.42
N THR A 185 -9.48 14.86 11.45
CA THR A 185 -9.41 16.24 11.98
C THR A 185 -8.53 16.39 13.23
N GLY A 186 -7.82 15.33 13.64
CA GLY A 186 -6.82 15.43 14.71
C GLY A 186 -5.69 16.40 14.37
N PRO A 187 -4.93 16.89 15.37
CA PRO A 187 -3.85 17.85 15.15
C PRO A 187 -2.85 17.33 14.11
N GLU A 188 -2.42 18.21 13.21
CA GLU A 188 -1.37 17.86 12.25
C GLU A 188 -0.08 17.46 13.01
N PRO A 189 0.69 16.48 12.50
CA PRO A 189 1.99 16.20 13.08
C PRO A 189 2.86 17.43 12.95
N VAL A 190 3.53 17.82 14.05
CA VAL A 190 4.64 18.75 13.97
C VAL A 190 5.67 18.10 13.05
N ALA A 191 5.91 18.71 11.88
CA ALA A 191 6.75 18.10 10.86
C ALA A 191 8.16 17.91 11.41
N ALA A 192 8.59 16.66 11.57
CA ALA A 192 10.01 16.37 11.75
C ALA A 192 10.76 16.96 10.54
N GLU A 193 11.70 17.87 10.81
CA GLU A 193 12.44 18.55 9.76
C GLU A 193 13.10 17.50 8.86
N ARG A 194 12.70 17.49 7.58
CA ARG A 194 13.28 16.57 6.60
C ARG A 194 14.77 16.89 6.54
N PRO A 195 15.69 15.92 6.73
CA PRO A 195 17.11 16.20 6.68
C PRO A 195 17.43 16.84 5.32
N VAL A 196 17.86 18.10 5.36
CA VAL A 196 18.23 18.85 4.16
C VAL A 196 19.41 18.11 3.54
N LYS A 197 19.18 17.51 2.37
CA LYS A 197 20.24 16.83 1.61
C LYS A 197 21.38 17.85 1.42
N PRO A 198 22.61 17.56 1.88
CA PRO A 198 23.70 18.52 1.76
C PRO A 198 23.87 18.91 0.29
N GLU A 199 23.82 20.22 0.02
CA GLU A 199 24.07 20.75 -1.31
C GLU A 199 25.46 20.29 -1.75
N PRO A 200 25.62 19.68 -2.94
CA PRO A 200 26.93 19.25 -3.39
C PRO A 200 27.83 20.47 -3.47
N ALA A 201 28.92 20.46 -2.71
CA ALA A 201 29.85 21.58 -2.61
C ALA A 201 30.26 22.04 -4.02
N ARG A 202 29.96 23.31 -4.34
CA ARG A 202 30.39 23.90 -5.61
C ARG A 202 31.92 23.81 -5.68
N PRO A 203 32.50 23.29 -6.77
CA PRO A 203 33.96 23.34 -6.92
C PRO A 203 34.39 24.82 -6.90
N PRO A 204 35.57 25.14 -6.33
CA PRO A 204 36.07 26.50 -6.33
C PRO A 204 36.19 27.00 -7.78
N ARG A 205 35.75 28.24 -8.02
CA ARG A 205 35.93 28.88 -9.33
C ARG A 205 37.43 28.94 -9.63
N ALA A 206 37.85 28.28 -10.71
CA ALA A 206 39.16 28.54 -11.30
C ALA A 206 39.23 30.02 -11.71
N GLU A 207 40.29 30.70 -11.28
CA GLU A 207 40.53 32.09 -11.64
C GLU A 207 40.83 32.19 -13.15
N ALA A 208 40.04 32.99 -13.86
CA ALA A 208 40.23 33.19 -15.29
C ALA A 208 41.42 34.15 -15.51
N VAL A 209 42.58 33.59 -15.88
CA VAL A 209 43.77 34.38 -16.24
C VAL A 209 43.49 35.23 -17.47
N GLU A 210 43.47 36.54 -17.28
CA GLU A 210 43.17 37.53 -18.33
C GLU A 210 44.32 37.62 -19.37
N LYS A 211 44.15 36.96 -20.52
CA LYS A 211 45.09 37.08 -21.64
C LYS A 211 44.75 38.29 -22.51
N LYS A 212 45.56 39.35 -22.40
CA LYS A 212 45.50 40.54 -23.27
C LYS A 212 45.69 40.18 -24.75
N LYS A 213 44.93 40.84 -25.62
CA LYS A 213 44.88 40.62 -27.08
C LYS A 213 45.57 41.78 -27.82
N PRO A 214 46.52 41.53 -28.76
CA PRO A 214 47.07 42.57 -29.64
C PRO A 214 46.09 43.03 -30.73
N ARG A 215 46.40 44.17 -31.36
CA ARG A 215 45.55 44.88 -32.34
C ARG A 215 45.67 44.36 -33.79
N GLN A 216 44.75 44.85 -34.60
CA GLN A 216 44.40 44.60 -36.00
C GLN A 216 45.54 44.62 -37.04
N ALA A 217 45.26 43.97 -38.18
CA ALA A 217 45.69 44.34 -39.53
C ALA A 217 44.54 44.05 -40.53
N GLU A 218 44.66 44.53 -41.78
CA GLU A 218 43.51 44.92 -42.63
C GLU A 218 42.99 43.88 -43.66
N ARG A 219 41.95 44.29 -44.38
CA ARG A 219 41.25 43.61 -45.50
C ARG A 219 41.90 44.00 -46.85
N PRO A 220 41.75 43.24 -47.96
CA PRO A 220 40.47 43.15 -48.72
C PRO A 220 40.27 41.74 -49.38
N GLU A 221 39.39 41.39 -50.34
CA GLU A 221 38.18 42.02 -50.92
C GLU A 221 37.09 40.96 -51.34
N LYS A 222 36.51 41.04 -52.55
CA LYS A 222 35.68 40.06 -53.30
C LYS A 222 35.90 40.22 -54.82
N PRO A 223 35.52 39.25 -55.69
CA PRO A 223 34.20 39.32 -56.35
C PRO A 223 33.49 37.96 -56.62
N ASP A 224 32.16 38.00 -56.87
CA ASP A 224 31.31 37.24 -57.83
C ASP A 224 31.58 35.74 -58.21
N LYS A 225 30.62 34.86 -58.58
CA LYS A 225 29.20 35.00 -59.02
C LYS A 225 28.42 33.65 -59.04
N ALA A 226 27.08 33.74 -59.11
CA ALA A 226 26.10 32.84 -59.77
C ALA A 226 25.87 31.37 -59.30
N GLY A 227 24.60 30.92 -59.34
CA GLY A 227 24.23 29.48 -59.29
C GLY A 227 22.90 29.10 -58.59
N LYS A 228 21.79 29.08 -59.32
CA LYS A 228 20.47 28.44 -59.00
C LYS A 228 19.93 27.89 -60.34
N PRO A 229 18.86 27.05 -60.44
CA PRO A 229 18.05 26.33 -59.43
C PRO A 229 17.68 24.85 -59.82
N GLY A 230 16.81 24.19 -59.03
CA GLY A 230 16.03 22.97 -59.42
C GLY A 230 15.57 22.17 -58.19
N ARG A 231 14.26 22.04 -57.85
CA ARG A 231 13.20 21.14 -58.40
C ARG A 231 13.52 19.64 -58.29
N ALA A 232 12.61 18.71 -57.93
CA ALA A 232 11.22 18.78 -57.41
C ALA A 232 10.72 17.38 -56.95
N GLY A 233 9.56 17.32 -56.28
CA GLY A 233 8.73 16.10 -56.08
C GLY A 233 8.81 15.51 -54.66
N LYS A 234 7.77 15.46 -53.81
CA LYS A 234 6.37 14.95 -53.92
C LYS A 234 6.27 13.45 -54.20
N ALA A 235 5.85 12.66 -53.20
CA ALA A 235 4.62 11.85 -53.20
C ALA A 235 4.45 11.02 -51.91
N GLU A 236 3.48 11.39 -51.07
CA GLU A 236 2.55 10.43 -50.44
C GLU A 236 1.42 10.12 -51.46
N PRO A 237 0.48 9.17 -51.28
CA PRO A 237 0.08 8.47 -50.03
C PRO A 237 -0.18 6.94 -50.19
N GLU A 238 -0.59 6.26 -49.11
CA GLU A 238 -1.96 5.73 -48.95
C GLU A 238 -2.17 4.88 -47.68
N GLU A 239 -3.41 4.93 -47.19
CA GLU A 239 -3.96 4.28 -46.00
C GLU A 239 -4.71 3.00 -46.40
N LYS A 240 -4.54 1.88 -45.65
CA LYS A 240 -5.55 0.79 -45.66
C LYS A 240 -5.86 0.22 -44.28
N THR A 241 -7.14 0.32 -43.95
CA THR A 241 -7.88 -0.31 -42.85
C THR A 241 -7.92 -1.84 -42.92
N ALA A 242 -7.98 -2.51 -41.76
CA ALA A 242 -8.95 -3.59 -41.48
C ALA A 242 -8.95 -3.98 -39.99
N LYS A 243 -10.08 -4.50 -39.51
CA LYS A 243 -10.33 -5.00 -38.13
C LYS A 243 -10.55 -6.54 -38.14
N PRO A 244 -10.74 -7.22 -36.99
CA PRO A 244 -10.34 -8.62 -36.82
C PRO A 244 -11.38 -9.67 -37.23
N GLU A 245 -10.91 -10.91 -37.42
CA GLU A 245 -11.76 -12.11 -37.53
C GLU A 245 -11.70 -13.02 -36.29
N LYS A 246 -12.63 -13.98 -36.25
CA LYS A 246 -13.02 -14.78 -35.08
C LYS A 246 -12.75 -16.28 -35.28
N ALA A 247 -12.93 -17.01 -34.17
CA ALA A 247 -13.63 -18.30 -34.07
C ALA A 247 -12.82 -19.61 -34.18
N GLY A 248 -13.31 -20.60 -33.42
CA GLY A 248 -12.92 -22.01 -33.46
C GLY A 248 -12.02 -22.46 -32.28
N ILE A 249 -12.18 -23.65 -31.67
CA ILE A 249 -13.19 -24.72 -31.86
C ILE A 249 -13.51 -25.37 -30.49
N LEU A 250 -14.73 -25.91 -30.40
CA LEU A 250 -15.27 -26.73 -29.30
C LEU A 250 -14.39 -27.93 -28.91
N GLY A 251 -14.31 -28.24 -27.61
CA GLY A 251 -13.67 -29.44 -27.06
C GLY A 251 -14.54 -30.14 -26.00
N SER A 252 -15.72 -30.65 -26.40
CA SER A 252 -16.62 -31.38 -25.50
C SER A 252 -16.44 -32.90 -25.59
N LEU A 253 -16.01 -33.55 -24.49
CA LEU A 253 -16.33 -34.95 -24.19
C LEU A 253 -16.23 -35.16 -22.66
N LEU A 254 -17.29 -35.23 -21.84
CA LEU A 254 -18.50 -36.09 -21.76
C LEU A 254 -18.34 -37.27 -20.76
N LYS A 255 -19.11 -37.15 -19.65
CA LYS A 255 -19.84 -38.19 -18.89
C LYS A 255 -19.15 -39.19 -17.93
N ARG A 256 -19.93 -39.40 -16.84
CA ARG A 256 -20.01 -40.57 -15.91
C ARG A 256 -18.83 -40.68 -14.93
N LEU A 257 -19.05 -40.88 -13.62
CA LEU A 257 -20.14 -41.63 -12.98
C LEU A 257 -20.90 -40.89 -11.86
N LEU A 258 -22.22 -41.04 -11.87
CA LEU A 258 -23.11 -41.07 -10.71
C LEU A 258 -24.05 -42.27 -10.91
N PRO A 259 -24.31 -43.05 -9.86
CA PRO A 259 -25.63 -43.61 -9.54
C PRO A 259 -26.15 -42.88 -8.29
N GLU A 260 -27.23 -42.11 -8.39
CA GLU A 260 -28.64 -42.53 -8.28
C GLU A 260 -29.13 -42.71 -6.85
N GLN A 261 -30.40 -42.37 -6.64
CA GLN A 261 -31.04 -42.19 -5.33
C GLN A 261 -31.93 -43.37 -4.96
N ASP A 262 -32.27 -43.48 -3.67
CA ASP A 262 -33.52 -44.12 -3.27
C ASP A 262 -34.22 -43.28 -2.17
N PRO A 263 -35.44 -42.75 -2.40
CA PRO A 263 -36.14 -41.90 -1.44
C PRO A 263 -37.36 -42.58 -0.79
N ALA A 264 -37.22 -43.13 0.42
CA ALA A 264 -38.38 -43.32 1.32
C ALA A 264 -38.03 -43.64 2.78
N ARG A 265 -38.51 -42.80 3.72
CA ARG A 265 -39.48 -43.25 4.75
C ARG A 265 -40.11 -42.09 5.51
N LYS A 266 -41.45 -42.04 5.46
CA LYS A 266 -42.27 -41.30 6.42
C LYS A 266 -42.38 -42.11 7.72
N LYS A 267 -42.27 -41.45 8.86
CA LYS A 267 -43.26 -41.47 9.95
C LYS A 267 -43.01 -40.30 10.89
#